data_AF-A0A235J384-F1
#
_entry.id   AF-A0A235J384-F1
#
_cell.length_a   1.000
_cell.length_b   1.000
_cell.length_c   1.000
_cell.angle_alpha   90.00
_cell.angle_beta   90.00
_cell.angle_gamma   90.00
#
_symmetry.space_group_name_H-M   'P 1'
#
loop_
_entity.id
_entity.type
_entity.pdbx_description
1 polymer ?
#
loop_
_entity_poly.entity_id
_entity_poly.type
_entity_poly.pdbx_seq_one_letter_code
_entity_poly.pdbx_strand_id
1 'polypeptide(L)'
;MPEQNDVDDIRKKLGIVSGRDFLAQGEANQKERLQNGVTINSLKVFFQKSDLTIQFRGTKLVSYEVYLERCCNSDELLDWVFQLKGKSWELGLIYAFLEILNDACQDVFGSPARTLYQPGNHLDWRNGTWHQSS
;
A
#
# COMPACT_ATOMS: atom_id res chain seq x y z
N MET A 1 -2.34 25.48 37.76
CA MET A 1 -2.51 25.44 36.29
C MET A 1 -3.54 24.35 35.95
N PRO A 2 -4.85 24.65 36.00
CA PRO A 2 -5.93 23.68 35.71
C PRO A 2 -6.31 23.60 34.23
N GLU A 3 -6.04 24.65 33.44
CA GLU A 3 -6.56 24.82 32.08
C GLU A 3 -6.03 23.80 31.05
N GLN A 4 -4.88 23.18 31.32
CA GLN A 4 -4.25 22.25 30.39
C GLN A 4 -4.93 20.87 30.39
N ASN A 5 -5.49 20.47 31.53
CA ASN A 5 -6.24 19.21 31.65
C ASN A 5 -7.60 19.27 30.94
N ASP A 6 -8.27 20.42 30.94
CA ASP A 6 -9.58 20.58 30.31
C ASP A 6 -9.51 20.53 28.78
N VAL A 7 -8.43 21.06 28.20
CA VAL A 7 -8.22 21.05 26.73
C VAL A 7 -7.95 19.63 26.22
N ASP A 8 -7.16 18.84 26.94
CA ASP A 8 -6.86 17.46 26.55
C ASP A 8 -8.06 16.53 26.71
N ASP A 9 -8.92 16.78 27.71
CA ASP A 9 -10.15 16.02 27.93
C ASP A 9 -11.23 16.32 26.86
N ILE A 10 -11.31 17.58 26.39
CA ILE A 10 -12.15 17.98 25.25
C ILE A 10 -11.65 17.37 23.94
N ARG A 11 -10.34 17.39 23.67
CA ARG A 11 -9.74 16.76 22.48
C ARG A 11 -10.04 15.27 22.41
N LYS A 12 -9.95 14.58 23.55
CA LYS A 12 -10.25 13.15 23.67
C LYS A 12 -11.73 12.85 23.44
N LYS A 13 -12.65 13.68 23.96
CA LYS A 13 -14.10 13.56 23.72
C LYS A 13 -14.51 13.83 22.27
N LEU A 14 -13.80 14.72 21.59
CA LEU A 14 -14.04 15.05 20.18
C LEU A 14 -13.31 14.11 19.20
N GLY A 15 -12.55 13.13 19.69
CA GLY A 15 -11.74 12.24 18.85
C GLY A 15 -10.67 12.97 18.05
N ILE A 16 -10.26 14.17 18.48
CA ILE A 16 -9.25 14.97 17.79
C ILE A 16 -7.88 14.37 18.11
N VAL A 17 -7.35 13.64 17.15
CA VAL A 17 -6.01 13.06 17.21
C VAL A 17 -5.00 14.16 16.87
N SER A 18 -3.90 14.25 17.61
CA SER A 18 -2.84 15.20 17.27
C SER A 18 -2.21 14.83 15.93
N GLY A 19 -1.65 15.80 15.19
CA GLY A 19 -0.98 15.50 13.92
C GLY A 19 0.14 14.46 14.06
N ARG A 20 0.85 14.44 15.21
CA ARG A 20 1.88 13.45 15.51
C ARG A 20 1.30 12.05 15.69
N ASP A 21 0.22 11.94 16.45
CA ASP A 21 -0.43 10.65 16.71
C ASP A 21 -1.10 10.10 15.44
N PHE A 22 -1.63 10.99 14.58
CA PHE A 22 -2.16 10.61 13.27
C PHE A 22 -1.08 10.00 12.37
N LEU A 23 0.11 10.62 12.32
CA LEU A 23 1.25 10.09 11.57
C LEU A 23 1.74 8.76 12.14
N ALA A 24 1.90 8.67 13.46
CA ALA A 24 2.32 7.44 14.13
C ALA A 24 1.33 6.27 13.89
N GLN A 25 0.03 6.57 13.88
CA GLN A 25 -1.00 5.58 13.53
C GLN A 25 -0.87 5.14 12.07
N GLY A 26 -0.60 6.07 11.14
CA GLY A 26 -0.37 5.76 9.73
C GLY A 26 0.83 4.83 9.53
N GLU A 27 1.96 5.12 10.18
CA GLU A 27 3.16 4.28 10.16
C GLU A 27 2.92 2.89 10.77
N ALA A 28 2.19 2.83 11.88
CA ALA A 28 1.82 1.56 12.52
C ALA A 28 0.95 0.70 11.59
N ASN A 29 -0.07 1.31 10.96
CA ASN A 29 -0.95 0.63 10.02
C ASN A 29 -0.19 0.10 8.80
N GLN A 30 0.73 0.91 8.25
CA GLN A 30 1.60 0.49 7.15
C GLN A 30 2.45 -0.73 7.54
N LYS A 31 3.11 -0.67 8.70
CA LYS A 31 3.94 -1.78 9.18
C LYS A 31 3.11 -3.05 9.40
N GLU A 32 1.92 -2.91 9.96
CA GLU A 32 0.99 -4.03 10.13
C GLU A 32 0.60 -4.65 8.78
N ARG A 33 0.25 -3.85 7.78
CA ARG A 33 -0.10 -4.35 6.44
C ARG A 33 1.07 -4.99 5.70
N LEU A 34 2.29 -4.46 5.84
CA LEU A 34 3.48 -5.12 5.27
C LEU A 34 3.73 -6.49 5.91
N GLN A 35 3.49 -6.63 7.21
CA GLN A 35 3.70 -7.89 7.92
C GLN A 35 2.54 -8.89 7.68
N ASN A 36 1.31 -8.41 7.71
CA ASN A 36 0.11 -9.24 7.79
C ASN A 36 -0.74 -9.21 6.52
N GLY A 37 -0.48 -8.34 5.56
CA GLY A 37 -1.33 -8.13 4.40
C GLY A 37 -2.68 -7.49 4.74
N VAL A 38 -3.55 -7.44 3.74
CA VAL A 38 -4.96 -7.03 3.86
C VAL A 38 -5.84 -8.22 3.50
N THR A 39 -6.82 -8.53 4.34
CA THR A 39 -7.79 -9.61 4.07
C THR A 39 -9.12 -9.01 3.63
N ILE A 40 -9.61 -9.42 2.47
CA ILE A 40 -10.93 -9.10 1.94
C ILE A 40 -11.69 -10.42 1.78
N ASN A 41 -12.78 -10.58 2.53
CA ASN A 41 -13.56 -11.82 2.61
C ASN A 41 -12.68 -13.04 2.92
N SER A 42 -12.40 -13.89 1.92
CA SER A 42 -11.59 -15.11 2.06
C SER A 42 -10.23 -15.03 1.36
N LEU A 43 -9.87 -13.85 0.83
CA LEU A 43 -8.67 -13.60 0.07
C LEU A 43 -7.75 -12.64 0.84
N LYS A 44 -6.49 -13.04 0.97
CA LYS A 44 -5.42 -12.27 1.59
C LYS A 44 -4.52 -11.68 0.51
N VAL A 45 -4.29 -10.38 0.55
CA VAL A 45 -3.37 -9.66 -0.34
C VAL A 45 -2.16 -9.21 0.47
N PHE A 46 -0.95 -9.54 0.05
CA PHE A 46 0.26 -9.17 0.79
C PHE A 46 1.46 -9.02 -0.13
N PHE A 47 2.44 -8.24 0.32
CA PHE A 47 3.72 -8.04 -0.37
C PHE A 47 4.75 -9.05 0.14
N GLN A 48 5.30 -9.84 -0.77
CA GLN A 48 6.40 -10.76 -0.51
C GLN A 48 7.70 -10.11 -1.00
N LYS A 49 8.43 -9.47 -0.08
CA LYS A 49 9.64 -8.69 -0.39
C LYS A 49 10.77 -9.52 -1.03
N SER A 50 10.92 -10.79 -0.63
CA SER A 50 12.00 -11.66 -1.15
C SER A 50 11.94 -11.85 -2.66
N ASP A 51 10.73 -11.84 -3.22
CA ASP A 51 10.49 -12.18 -4.62
C ASP A 51 9.89 -10.98 -5.38
N LEU A 52 9.77 -9.83 -4.69
CA LEU A 52 9.15 -8.60 -5.20
C LEU A 52 7.77 -8.86 -5.83
N THR A 53 6.92 -9.62 -5.12
CA THR A 53 5.58 -9.97 -5.59
C THR A 53 4.48 -9.45 -4.68
N ILE A 54 3.36 -8.98 -5.25
CA ILE A 54 2.10 -8.86 -4.53
C ILE A 54 1.28 -10.11 -4.79
N GLN A 55 0.97 -10.84 -3.72
CA GLN A 55 0.30 -12.13 -3.80
C GLN A 55 -1.12 -12.05 -3.27
N PHE A 56 -2.03 -12.71 -3.98
CA PHE A 56 -3.43 -12.90 -3.59
C PHE A 56 -3.61 -14.37 -3.24
N ARG A 57 -3.91 -14.70 -1.99
CA ARG A 57 -4.06 -16.09 -1.52
C ARG A 57 -5.45 -16.30 -0.92
N GLY A 58 -6.20 -17.25 -1.46
CA GLY A 58 -7.50 -17.65 -0.92
C GLY A 58 -7.48 -18.99 -0.19
N THR A 59 -8.50 -19.25 0.62
CA THR A 59 -8.67 -20.51 1.37
C THR A 59 -8.93 -21.74 0.49
N LYS A 60 -9.36 -21.57 -0.77
CA LYS A 60 -9.79 -22.67 -1.67
C LYS A 60 -9.12 -22.68 -3.05
N LEU A 61 -7.85 -22.28 -3.17
CA LEU A 61 -7.06 -22.23 -4.42
C LEU A 61 -7.48 -21.13 -5.40
N VAL A 62 -7.09 -19.90 -5.08
CA VAL A 62 -6.66 -18.97 -6.12
C VAL A 62 -5.41 -18.27 -5.61
N SER A 63 -4.30 -18.49 -6.32
CA SER A 63 -3.08 -17.72 -6.20
C SER A 63 -2.94 -16.83 -7.42
N TYR A 64 -3.07 -15.52 -7.25
CA TYR A 64 -2.60 -14.57 -8.25
C TYR A 64 -1.35 -13.89 -7.72
N GLU A 65 -0.37 -13.69 -8.59
CA GLU A 65 0.89 -13.05 -8.25
C GLU A 65 1.16 -11.95 -9.27
N VAL A 66 1.45 -10.76 -8.76
CA VAL A 66 1.90 -9.61 -9.54
C VAL A 66 3.39 -9.44 -9.27
N TYR A 67 4.21 -9.70 -10.28
CA TYR A 67 5.66 -9.53 -10.21
C TYR A 67 6.01 -8.07 -10.43
N LEU A 68 6.40 -7.36 -9.36
CA LEU A 68 6.65 -5.92 -9.40
C LEU A 68 7.86 -5.57 -10.28
N GLU A 69 8.81 -6.49 -10.43
CA GLU A 69 9.93 -6.35 -11.38
C GLU A 69 9.49 -6.20 -12.85
N ARG A 70 8.22 -6.52 -13.16
CA ARG A 70 7.62 -6.32 -14.49
C ARG A 70 6.72 -5.07 -14.55
N CYS A 71 6.73 -4.26 -13.49
CA CYS A 71 5.96 -3.04 -13.32
C CYS A 71 6.92 -1.88 -13.08
N CYS A 72 7.73 -1.58 -14.10
CA CYS A 72 8.78 -0.59 -14.10
C CYS A 72 8.29 0.81 -14.49
N ASN A 73 7.01 1.00 -14.86
CA ASN A 73 6.45 2.31 -15.20
C ASN A 73 4.94 2.38 -14.95
N SER A 74 4.34 3.56 -15.16
CA SER A 74 2.90 3.80 -14.99
C SER A 74 2.01 2.89 -15.84
N ASP A 75 2.43 2.60 -17.06
CA ASP A 75 1.60 1.91 -18.04
C ASP A 75 1.49 0.42 -17.68
N GLU A 76 2.61 -0.19 -17.31
CA GLU A 76 2.67 -1.58 -16.84
C GLU A 76 1.88 -1.78 -15.54
N LEU A 77 1.90 -0.79 -14.63
CA LEU A 77 1.05 -0.84 -13.44
C LEU A 77 -0.43 -0.72 -13.79
N LEU A 78 -0.80 0.22 -14.66
CA LEU A 78 -2.18 0.42 -15.09
C LEU A 78 -2.72 -0.85 -15.77
N ASP A 79 -1.91 -1.51 -16.59
CA ASP A 79 -2.25 -2.80 -17.20
C ASP A 79 -2.60 -3.85 -16.13
N TRP A 80 -1.80 -3.94 -15.06
CA TRP A 80 -2.12 -4.83 -13.94
C TRP A 80 -3.40 -4.44 -13.21
N VAL A 81 -3.64 -3.16 -12.98
CA VAL A 81 -4.90 -2.67 -12.37
C VAL A 81 -6.11 -3.04 -13.24
N PHE A 82 -6.01 -2.87 -14.55
CA PHE A 82 -7.08 -3.27 -15.48
C PHE A 82 -7.28 -4.78 -15.53
N GLN A 83 -6.19 -5.56 -15.54
CA GLN A 83 -6.27 -7.01 -15.47
C GLN A 83 -6.92 -7.49 -14.17
N LEU A 84 -6.55 -6.89 -13.03
CA LEU A 84 -7.16 -7.18 -11.74
C LEU A 84 -8.64 -6.83 -11.75
N LYS A 85 -9.03 -5.67 -12.29
CA LYS A 85 -10.44 -5.30 -12.45
C LYS A 85 -11.22 -6.30 -13.30
N GLY A 86 -10.63 -6.80 -14.39
CA GLY A 86 -11.26 -7.80 -15.25
C GLY A 86 -11.38 -9.19 -14.60
N LYS A 87 -10.50 -9.51 -13.64
CA LYS A 87 -10.47 -10.79 -12.91
C LYS A 87 -11.18 -10.73 -11.55
N SER A 88 -11.36 -9.54 -10.98
CA SER A 88 -11.95 -9.34 -9.67
C SER A 88 -13.46 -9.14 -9.79
N TRP A 89 -14.20 -10.14 -9.35
CA TRP A 89 -15.62 -10.06 -9.03
C TRP A 89 -15.87 -9.28 -7.72
N GLU A 90 -14.80 -8.99 -6.96
CA GLU A 90 -14.85 -8.23 -5.71
C GLU A 90 -14.06 -6.91 -5.80
N LEU A 91 -14.79 -5.79 -5.70
CA LEU A 91 -14.23 -4.43 -5.73
C LEU A 91 -13.17 -4.18 -4.64
N GLY A 92 -13.29 -4.85 -3.49
CA GLY A 92 -12.35 -4.69 -2.37
C GLY A 92 -10.92 -5.16 -2.67
N LEU A 93 -10.74 -6.07 -3.65
CA LEU A 93 -9.41 -6.60 -3.99
C LEU A 93 -8.52 -5.56 -4.66
N ILE A 94 -9.10 -4.69 -5.49
CA ILE A 94 -8.35 -3.59 -6.13
C ILE A 94 -7.87 -2.61 -5.05
N TYR A 95 -8.73 -2.31 -4.07
CA TYR A 95 -8.35 -1.43 -2.96
C TYR A 95 -7.21 -2.05 -2.12
N ALA A 96 -7.33 -3.33 -1.75
CA ALA A 96 -6.28 -4.05 -1.03
C ALA A 96 -4.96 -4.11 -1.81
N PHE A 97 -5.02 -4.30 -3.14
CA PHE A 97 -3.85 -4.24 -4.00
C PHE A 97 -3.18 -2.87 -3.98
N LEU A 98 -3.95 -1.78 -4.14
CA LEU A 98 -3.40 -0.42 -4.17
C LEU A 98 -2.79 0.01 -2.84
N GLU A 99 -3.39 -0.38 -1.71
CA GLU A 99 -2.81 -0.18 -0.37
C GLU A 99 -1.47 -0.91 -0.23
N ILE A 100 -1.44 -2.21 -0.53
CA ILE A 100 -0.22 -3.02 -0.45
C ILE A 100 0.86 -2.53 -1.43
N LEU A 101 0.48 -2.08 -2.62
CA LEU A 101 1.39 -1.49 -3.58
C LEU A 101 2.02 -0.20 -3.03
N ASN A 102 1.21 0.68 -2.43
CA ASN A 102 1.71 1.90 -1.83
C ASN A 102 2.68 1.62 -0.67
N ASP A 103 2.33 0.64 0.17
CA ASP A 103 3.20 0.21 1.27
C ASP A 103 4.52 -0.40 0.75
N ALA A 104 4.46 -1.23 -0.30
CA ALA A 104 5.65 -1.80 -0.95
C ALA A 104 6.54 -0.72 -1.60
N CYS A 105 5.93 0.28 -2.24
CA CYS A 105 6.66 1.42 -2.79
C CYS A 105 7.42 2.19 -1.70
N GLN A 106 6.74 2.43 -0.57
CA GLN A 106 7.33 3.14 0.54
C GLN A 106 8.45 2.30 1.22
N ASP A 107 8.31 0.98 1.28
CA ASP A 107 9.33 0.07 1.85
C ASP A 107 10.56 -0.12 0.94
N VAL A 108 10.39 -0.11 -0.39
CA VAL A 108 11.48 -0.34 -1.35
C VAL A 108 12.16 0.96 -1.77
N PHE A 109 11.40 2.02 -2.04
CA PHE A 109 11.92 3.28 -2.59
C PHE A 109 11.85 4.46 -1.62
N GLY A 110 11.26 4.27 -0.43
CA GLY A 110 11.03 5.38 0.52
C GLY A 110 10.00 6.41 0.05
N SER A 111 9.22 6.11 -0.98
CA SER A 111 8.27 7.04 -1.61
C SER A 111 6.91 6.38 -1.90
N PRO A 112 5.79 7.12 -1.84
CA PRO A 112 4.47 6.57 -2.10
C PRO A 112 4.27 6.26 -3.59
N ALA A 113 3.39 5.31 -3.90
CA ALA A 113 3.14 4.84 -5.27
C ALA A 113 2.73 5.98 -6.22
N ARG A 114 1.95 6.96 -5.74
CA ARG A 114 1.52 8.13 -6.53
C ARG A 114 2.67 9.01 -7.04
N THR A 115 3.82 8.98 -6.36
CA THR A 115 5.01 9.73 -6.75
C THR A 115 5.81 8.93 -7.77
N LEU A 116 5.89 7.61 -7.57
CA LEU A 116 6.70 6.73 -8.41
C LEU A 116 6.04 6.45 -9.76
N TYR A 117 4.73 6.20 -9.78
CA TYR A 117 4.00 5.83 -10.99
C TYR A 117 3.43 7.04 -11.74
N GLN A 118 4.28 8.04 -11.99
CA GLN A 118 3.97 9.15 -12.89
C GLN A 118 4.39 8.81 -14.32
N PRO A 119 3.73 9.38 -15.35
CA PRO A 119 4.12 9.18 -16.73
C PRO A 119 5.61 9.49 -16.95
N GLY A 120 6.32 8.58 -17.63
CA GLY A 120 7.75 8.71 -17.92
C GLY A 120 8.68 8.23 -16.80
N ASN A 121 8.19 7.95 -15.60
CA ASN A 121 9.06 7.38 -14.56
C ASN A 121 9.43 5.93 -14.89
N HIS A 122 10.67 5.58 -14.58
CA HIS A 122 11.17 4.20 -14.61
C HIS A 122 11.58 3.74 -13.21
N LEU A 123 11.13 2.55 -12.80
CA LEU A 123 11.34 1.97 -11.48
C LEU A 123 12.21 0.71 -11.58
N ASP A 124 13.28 0.67 -10.79
CA ASP A 124 14.12 -0.51 -10.56
C ASP A 124 13.85 -1.05 -9.15
N TRP A 125 12.95 -2.02 -9.08
CA TRP A 125 12.53 -2.66 -7.83
C TRP A 125 13.63 -3.43 -7.11
N ARG A 126 14.63 -3.95 -7.85
CA ARG A 126 15.73 -4.72 -7.25
C ARG A 126 16.69 -3.81 -6.51
N ASN A 127 16.98 -2.66 -7.09
CA ASN A 127 17.91 -1.69 -6.52
C ASN A 127 17.22 -0.64 -5.64
N GLY A 128 15.88 -0.60 -5.63
CA GLY A 128 15.12 0.39 -4.87
C GLY A 128 15.31 1.81 -5.40
N THR A 129 15.58 1.96 -6.69
CA THR A 129 15.86 3.24 -7.35
C THR A 129 14.84 3.54 -8.44
N TRP A 130 14.58 4.82 -8.69
CA TRP A 130 13.72 5.24 -9.79
C TRP A 130 14.25 6.52 -10.44
N HIS A 131 13.90 6.72 -11.70
CA HIS A 131 14.30 7.88 -12.49
C HIS A 131 13.09 8.50 -13.17
N GLN A 132 13.02 9.82 -13.15
CA GLN A 132 12.06 10.57 -13.93
C GLN A 132 12.62 10.78 -15.33
N SER A 133 11.94 10.27 -16.36
CA SER A 133 12.31 10.64 -17.73
C SER A 133 11.96 12.10 -17.95
N SER A 134 12.96 12.87 -18.38
CA SER A 134 12.85 14.29 -18.71
C SER A 134 12.16 14.49 -20.06
#